data_AF-A0A0K2ZN69-F1
#
_entry.id   AF-A0A0K2ZN69-F1
#
_cell.length_a   1.000
_cell.length_b   1.000
_cell.length_c   1.000
_cell.angle_alpha   90.00
_cell.angle_beta   90.00
_cell.angle_gamma   90.00
#
_symmetry.space_group_name_H-M   'P 1'
#
loop_
_entity.id
_entity.type
_entity.pdbx_description
1 polymer ?
#
loop_
_entity_poly.entity_id
_entity_poly.type
_entity_poly.pdbx_seq_one_letter_code
_entity_poly.pdbx_strand_id
1 'polypeptide(L)'
;MLFNSFLFLLLFLQIALGVHYLLGALQPRLAALWLCVASIVFYGWWNPQFVVLLLCSIAFNYLVSLSVLALARRPRLQLLVLALGVAADLSLLVHYKYVAAMVTFAHDLGVSIGPMDALILPLGISFFTFTQIGYLLDCRAGLVNDRSPLSYVLFVTFFPHLIAGPILHHKEMMP
;
A
#
# COMPACT_ATOMS: atom_id res chain seq x y z
N MET A 1 4.19 -11.38 -8.92
CA MET A 1 4.01 -12.73 -9.50
C MET A 1 2.52 -13.03 -9.52
N LEU A 2 2.02 -13.91 -10.39
CA LEU A 2 0.58 -14.25 -10.41
C LEU A 2 0.24 -15.33 -9.38
N PHE A 3 -0.87 -15.17 -8.66
CA PHE A 3 -1.35 -16.11 -7.64
C PHE A 3 -1.69 -17.50 -8.19
N ASN A 4 -2.13 -17.58 -9.44
CA ASN A 4 -2.48 -18.84 -10.10
C ASN A 4 -1.28 -19.53 -10.79
N SER A 5 -0.06 -19.01 -10.63
CA SER A 5 1.12 -19.60 -11.26
C SER A 5 1.68 -20.77 -10.44
N PHE A 6 2.19 -21.80 -11.14
CA PHE A 6 2.90 -22.91 -10.48
C PHE A 6 4.09 -22.44 -9.65
N LEU A 7 4.80 -21.42 -10.14
CA LEU A 7 5.92 -20.80 -9.42
C LEU A 7 5.46 -20.23 -8.07
N PHE A 8 4.30 -19.59 -8.02
CA PHE A 8 3.73 -19.11 -6.76
C PHE A 8 3.35 -20.26 -5.84
N LEU A 9 2.55 -21.21 -6.32
CA LEU A 9 1.97 -22.27 -5.50
C LEU A 9 3.01 -23.26 -4.96
N LEU A 10 3.95 -23.68 -5.80
CA LEU A 10 4.87 -24.77 -5.49
C LEU A 10 6.20 -24.29 -4.89
N LEU A 11 6.63 -23.06 -5.19
CA LEU A 11 7.93 -22.55 -4.73
C LEU A 11 7.77 -21.40 -3.74
N PHE A 12 7.25 -20.26 -4.21
CA PHE A 12 7.22 -19.04 -3.40
C PHE A 12 6.39 -19.21 -2.13
N LEU A 13 5.19 -19.76 -2.23
CA LEU A 13 4.28 -19.93 -1.09
C LEU A 13 4.88 -20.86 -0.04
N GLN A 14 5.49 -21.97 -0.47
CA GLN A 14 6.11 -22.95 0.41
C GLN A 14 7.31 -22.36 1.17
N ILE A 15 8.15 -21.58 0.47
CA ILE A 15 9.28 -20.87 1.10
C ILE A 15 8.78 -19.77 2.04
N ALA A 16 7.81 -18.97 1.60
CA ALA A 16 7.25 -17.87 2.40
C ALA A 16 6.67 -18.38 3.72
N LEU A 17 5.86 -19.44 3.68
CA LEU A 17 5.26 -20.04 4.87
C LEU A 17 6.29 -20.82 5.70
N GLY A 18 7.13 -21.64 5.06
CA GLY A 18 8.12 -22.46 5.76
C GLY A 18 9.09 -21.62 6.58
N VAL A 19 9.63 -20.54 6.00
CA VAL A 19 10.52 -19.61 6.71
C VAL A 19 9.74 -18.80 7.77
N HIS A 20 8.50 -18.40 7.48
CA HIS A 20 7.67 -17.70 8.48
C HIS A 20 7.47 -18.55 9.74
N TYR A 21 7.07 -19.82 9.60
CA TYR A 21 6.87 -20.70 10.75
C TYR A 21 8.18 -21.02 11.47
N LEU A 22 9.28 -21.23 10.74
CA LEU A 22 10.60 -21.47 11.34
C LEU A 22 11.07 -20.27 12.17
N LEU A 23 10.97 -19.06 11.62
CA LEU A 23 11.33 -17.84 12.34
C LEU A 23 10.33 -17.49 13.45
N GLY A 24 9.05 -17.82 13.27
CA GLY A 24 8.00 -17.58 14.26
C GLY A 24 8.20 -18.39 15.53
N ALA A 25 8.74 -19.61 15.42
CA ALA A 25 9.13 -20.43 16.57
C ALA A 25 10.29 -19.83 17.37
N LEU A 26 11.13 -18.99 16.75
CA LEU A 26 12.27 -18.34 17.40
C LEU A 26 11.89 -16.95 17.93
N GLN A 27 11.38 -16.09 17.06
CA GLN A 27 11.05 -14.71 17.38
C GLN A 27 9.96 -14.17 16.41
N PRO A 28 8.77 -13.79 16.92
CA PRO A 28 7.67 -13.29 16.10
C PRO A 28 8.04 -12.07 15.23
N ARG A 29 8.92 -11.20 15.72
CA ARG A 29 9.42 -10.03 14.97
C ARG A 29 10.20 -10.43 13.71
N LEU A 30 10.99 -11.49 13.76
CA LEU A 30 11.72 -11.99 12.58
C LEU A 30 10.77 -12.59 11.55
N ALA A 31 9.74 -13.29 12.02
CA ALA A 31 8.69 -13.82 11.14
C ALA A 31 7.93 -12.71 10.42
N ALA A 32 7.62 -11.59 11.10
CA ALA A 32 7.00 -10.42 10.49
C ALA A 32 7.95 -9.72 9.49
N LEU A 33 9.24 -9.56 9.83
CA LEU A 33 10.24 -9.00 8.92
C LEU A 33 10.37 -9.84 7.65
N TRP A 34 10.42 -11.16 7.79
CA TRP A 34 10.43 -12.07 6.66
C TRP A 34 9.20 -11.91 5.76
N LEU A 35 8.00 -11.81 6.35
CA LEU A 35 6.78 -11.58 5.57
C LEU A 35 6.81 -10.24 4.83
N CYS A 36 7.39 -9.18 5.39
CA CYS A 36 7.60 -7.91 4.68
C CYS A 36 8.51 -8.12 3.45
N VAL A 37 9.65 -8.80 3.65
CA VAL A 37 10.60 -9.07 2.57
C VAL A 37 9.96 -9.91 1.47
N ALA A 38 9.31 -11.02 1.84
CA ALA A 38 8.59 -11.88 0.90
C ALA A 38 7.52 -11.10 0.13
N SER A 39 6.80 -10.20 0.81
CA SER A 39 5.76 -9.39 0.20
C SER A 39 6.29 -8.37 -0.80
N ILE A 40 7.39 -7.69 -0.48
CA ILE A 40 8.06 -6.76 -1.38
C ILE A 40 8.63 -7.49 -2.61
N VAL A 41 9.23 -8.66 -2.41
CA VAL A 41 9.72 -9.51 -3.52
C VAL A 41 8.58 -9.94 -4.43
N PHE A 42 7.45 -10.36 -3.85
CA PHE A 42 6.27 -10.76 -4.62
C PHE A 42 5.73 -9.62 -5.49
N TYR A 43 5.66 -8.41 -4.90
CA TYR A 43 5.23 -7.20 -5.58
C TYR A 43 6.18 -6.81 -6.72
N GLY A 44 7.48 -6.75 -6.43
CA GLY A 44 8.52 -6.35 -7.38
C GLY A 44 8.77 -7.35 -8.51
N TRP A 45 8.24 -8.57 -8.41
CA TRP A 45 8.43 -9.62 -9.41
C TRP A 45 8.01 -9.24 -10.83
N TRP A 46 6.99 -8.37 -10.97
CA TRP A 46 6.54 -7.92 -12.29
C TRP A 46 7.34 -6.74 -12.82
N ASN A 47 7.49 -5.69 -12.01
CA ASN A 47 8.33 -4.54 -12.34
C ASN A 47 8.93 -3.96 -11.05
N PRO A 48 10.26 -4.11 -10.84
CA PRO A 48 10.94 -3.60 -9.66
C PRO A 48 10.88 -2.08 -9.48
N GLN A 49 10.67 -1.30 -10.56
CA GLN A 49 10.61 0.16 -10.48
C GLN A 49 9.45 0.63 -9.59
N PHE A 50 8.32 -0.09 -9.62
CA PHE A 50 7.17 0.24 -8.77
C PHE A 50 7.37 -0.10 -7.30
N VAL A 51 8.37 -0.93 -6.95
CA VAL A 51 8.74 -1.14 -5.54
C VAL A 51 9.18 0.18 -4.91
N VAL A 52 9.94 1.00 -5.64
CA VAL A 52 10.38 2.31 -5.16
C VAL A 52 9.17 3.20 -4.92
N LEU A 53 8.22 3.24 -5.86
CA LEU A 53 6.97 3.99 -5.70
C LEU A 53 6.20 3.55 -4.45
N LEU A 54 6.05 2.24 -4.26
CA LEU A 54 5.38 1.65 -3.10
C LEU A 54 6.08 2.02 -1.79
N LEU A 55 7.40 1.86 -1.72
CA LEU A 55 8.17 2.18 -0.52
C LEU A 55 8.16 3.67 -0.19
N CYS A 56 8.23 4.55 -1.20
CA CYS A 56 8.08 6.00 -1.02
C CYS A 56 6.69 6.36 -0.50
N SER A 57 5.65 5.75 -1.07
CA SER A 57 4.25 5.93 -0.64
C SER A 57 4.02 5.45 0.80
N ILE A 58 4.59 4.30 1.18
CA ILE A 58 4.59 3.80 2.56
C ILE A 58 5.32 4.77 3.49
N ALA A 59 6.54 5.20 3.15
CA ALA A 59 7.31 6.11 3.99
C ALA A 59 6.57 7.44 4.21
N PHE A 60 6.01 8.01 3.14
CA PHE A 60 5.20 9.22 3.20
C PHE A 60 4.00 9.05 4.13
N ASN A 61 3.17 8.02 3.93
CA ASN A 61 1.98 7.81 4.73
C ASN A 61 2.28 7.43 6.18
N TYR A 62 3.40 6.74 6.43
CA TYR A 62 3.86 6.51 7.79
C TYR A 62 4.15 7.85 8.51
N LEU A 63 4.86 8.78 7.87
CA LEU A 63 5.14 10.10 8.45
C LEU A 63 3.87 10.94 8.65
N VAL A 64 2.94 10.89 7.70
CA VAL A 64 1.62 11.55 7.84
C VAL A 64 0.87 10.96 9.03
N SER A 65 0.87 9.63 9.19
CA SER A 65 0.20 8.96 10.30
C SER A 65 0.74 9.38 11.67
N LEU A 66 2.08 9.47 11.82
CA LEU A 66 2.72 9.99 13.03
C LEU A 66 2.30 11.45 13.33
N SER A 67 2.20 12.27 12.29
CA SER A 67 1.76 13.67 12.41
C SER A 67 0.28 13.77 12.83
N VAL A 68 -0.60 12.94 12.24
CA VAL A 68 -2.03 12.85 12.61
C VAL A 68 -2.19 12.44 14.07
N LEU A 69 -1.41 11.47 14.54
CA LEU A 69 -1.43 11.01 15.93
C LEU A 69 -0.89 12.07 16.90
N ALA A 70 0.18 12.78 16.54
CA ALA A 70 0.76 13.85 17.36
C ALA A 70 -0.20 15.05 17.52
N LEU A 71 -1.06 15.28 16.53
CA LEU A 71 -2.03 16.39 16.51
C LEU A 71 -3.39 16.04 17.16
N ALA A 72 -3.51 14.94 17.89
CA ALA A 72 -4.78 14.51 18.52
C ALA A 72 -5.45 15.59 19.39
N ARG A 73 -4.68 16.51 19.99
CA ARG A 73 -5.20 17.64 20.78
C ARG A 73 -5.53 18.91 19.97
N ARG A 74 -5.31 18.89 18.65
CA ARG A 74 -5.49 20.04 17.73
C ARG A 74 -6.35 19.62 16.52
N PRO A 75 -7.68 19.50 16.69
CA PRO A 75 -8.55 18.82 15.72
C PRO A 75 -8.55 19.45 14.32
N ARG A 76 -8.45 20.78 14.22
CA ARG A 76 -8.37 21.49 12.93
C ARG A 76 -7.10 21.16 12.15
N LEU A 77 -5.95 21.18 12.82
CA LEU A 77 -4.66 20.84 12.22
C LEU A 77 -4.56 19.35 11.89
N GLN A 78 -5.12 18.50 12.77
CA GLN A 78 -5.20 17.06 12.52
C GLN A 78 -6.01 16.74 11.26
N LEU A 79 -7.16 17.39 11.07
CA LEU A 79 -7.97 17.28 9.85
C LEU A 79 -7.21 17.79 8.62
N LEU A 80 -6.49 18.91 8.72
CA LEU A 80 -5.70 19.44 7.61
C LEU A 80 -4.61 18.47 7.16
N VAL A 81 -3.81 17.94 8.10
CA VAL A 81 -2.74 16.97 7.78
C VAL A 81 -3.31 15.70 7.17
N LEU A 82 -4.42 15.18 7.73
CA LEU A 82 -5.12 14.04 7.13
C LEU A 82 -5.58 14.34 5.71
N ALA A 83 -6.24 15.48 5.49
CA ALA A 83 -6.76 15.86 4.18
C ALA A 83 -5.64 16.00 3.14
N LEU A 84 -4.49 16.56 3.53
CA LEU A 84 -3.32 16.64 2.66
C LEU A 84 -2.73 15.26 2.33
N GLY A 85 -2.65 14.36 3.30
CA GLY A 85 -2.20 12.98 3.08
C GLY A 85 -3.13 12.22 2.11
N VAL A 86 -4.43 12.27 2.37
CA VAL A 86 -5.45 11.64 1.50
C VAL A 86 -5.46 12.26 0.10
N ALA A 87 -5.31 13.58 0.00
CA ALA A 87 -5.23 14.25 -1.29
C ALA A 87 -3.98 13.82 -2.08
N ALA A 88 -2.82 13.66 -1.42
CA ALA A 88 -1.61 13.15 -2.05
C ALA A 88 -1.81 11.71 -2.57
N ASP A 89 -2.38 10.83 -1.75
CA ASP A 89 -2.72 9.45 -2.13
C ASP A 89 -3.67 9.37 -3.32
N LEU A 90 -4.75 10.15 -3.30
CA LEU A 90 -5.70 10.23 -4.41
C LEU A 90 -5.06 10.84 -5.65
N SER A 91 -4.19 11.84 -5.52
CA SER A 91 -3.49 12.43 -6.66
C SER A 91 -2.58 11.43 -7.37
N LEU A 92 -1.88 10.59 -6.60
CA LEU A 92 -1.04 9.51 -7.13
C LEU A 92 -1.90 8.46 -7.84
N LEU A 93 -3.03 8.09 -7.26
CA LEU A 93 -3.98 7.17 -7.89
C LEU A 93 -4.58 7.75 -9.19
N VAL A 94 -4.99 9.01 -9.18
CA VAL A 94 -5.51 9.71 -10.37
C VAL A 94 -4.45 9.75 -11.47
N HIS A 95 -3.22 10.12 -11.13
CA HIS A 95 -2.10 10.19 -12.06
C HIS A 95 -1.90 8.86 -12.79
N TYR A 96 -1.73 7.75 -12.07
CA TYR A 96 -1.41 6.46 -12.67
C TYR A 96 -2.61 5.75 -13.28
N LYS A 97 -3.80 5.85 -12.69
CA LYS A 97 -4.97 5.05 -13.09
C LYS A 97 -5.93 5.77 -14.01
N TYR A 98 -6.12 7.08 -13.81
CA TYR A 98 -7.22 7.80 -14.43
C TYR A 98 -6.80 8.83 -15.48
N VAL A 99 -5.56 9.36 -15.44
CA VAL A 99 -5.11 10.36 -16.43
C VAL A 99 -5.27 9.88 -17.86
N ALA A 100 -4.82 8.66 -18.19
CA ALA A 100 -4.96 8.13 -19.55
C ALA A 100 -6.43 8.07 -20.00
N ALA A 101 -7.34 7.61 -19.13
CA ALA A 101 -8.76 7.56 -19.42
C ALA A 101 -9.40 8.95 -19.54
N MET A 102 -8.99 9.91 -18.70
CA MET A 102 -9.47 11.29 -18.74
C MET A 102 -9.02 12.00 -20.02
N VAL A 103 -7.79 11.73 -20.47
CA VAL A 103 -7.27 12.26 -21.74
C VAL A 103 -8.07 11.72 -22.91
N THR A 104 -8.31 10.40 -22.96
CA THR A 104 -9.13 9.79 -24.01
C THR A 104 -10.55 10.38 -24.02
N PHE A 105 -11.17 10.52 -22.85
CA PHE A 105 -12.50 11.11 -22.73
C PHE A 105 -12.53 12.58 -23.21
N ALA A 106 -11.52 13.37 -22.88
CA ALA A 106 -11.40 14.75 -23.36
C ALA A 106 -11.23 14.81 -24.88
N HIS A 107 -10.44 13.90 -25.45
CA HIS A 107 -10.29 13.76 -26.90
C HIS A 107 -11.63 13.43 -27.58
N ASP A 108 -12.42 12.52 -26.99
CA ASP A 108 -13.76 12.17 -27.49
C ASP A 108 -14.74 13.36 -27.44
N LEU A 109 -14.53 14.32 -26.53
CA LEU A 109 -15.26 15.58 -26.46
C LEU A 109 -14.71 16.68 -27.39
N GLY A 110 -13.71 16.37 -28.22
CA GLY A 110 -13.09 17.31 -29.16
C GLY A 110 -11.99 18.19 -28.56
N VAL A 111 -11.54 17.91 -27.32
CA VAL A 111 -10.41 18.59 -26.70
C VAL A 111 -9.13 17.81 -27.02
N SER A 112 -8.32 18.34 -27.94
CA SER A 112 -7.01 17.75 -28.25
C SER A 112 -6.00 18.07 -27.16
N ILE A 113 -5.73 17.07 -26.33
CA ILE A 113 -4.60 17.07 -25.40
C ILE A 113 -3.45 16.38 -26.16
N GLY A 114 -2.25 16.98 -26.14
CA GLY A 114 -1.10 16.48 -26.91
C GLY A 114 -0.75 15.01 -26.65
N PRO A 115 0.15 14.41 -27.46
CA PRO A 115 0.49 13.01 -27.34
C PRO A 115 0.96 12.69 -25.92
N MET A 116 0.31 11.70 -25.30
CA MET A 116 0.67 11.19 -23.97
C MET A 116 1.43 9.88 -24.14
N ASP A 117 2.56 9.77 -23.45
CA ASP A 117 3.28 8.51 -23.34
C ASP A 117 2.40 7.46 -22.64
N ALA A 118 2.57 6.20 -23.03
CA ALA A 118 1.86 5.09 -22.41
C ALA A 118 2.30 4.95 -20.94
N LEU A 119 1.48 5.48 -20.02
CA LEU A 119 1.75 5.40 -18.59
C LEU A 119 1.57 3.95 -18.12
N ILE A 120 2.66 3.33 -17.68
CA ILE A 120 2.64 1.97 -17.17
C ILE A 120 1.94 1.98 -15.80
N LEU A 121 0.84 1.24 -15.68
CA LEU A 121 0.05 1.16 -14.46
C LEU A 121 0.76 0.28 -13.40
N PRO A 122 1.03 0.80 -12.19
CA PRO A 122 1.54 -0.03 -11.10
C PRO A 122 0.46 -1.02 -10.67
N LEU A 123 0.82 -2.30 -10.62
CA LEU A 123 -0.08 -3.34 -10.13
C LEU A 123 -0.50 -3.02 -8.70
N GLY A 124 -1.78 -3.18 -8.39
CA GLY A 124 -2.29 -3.00 -7.02
C GLY A 124 -2.33 -1.57 -6.50
N ILE A 125 -2.12 -0.53 -7.34
CA ILE A 125 -2.12 0.87 -6.90
C ILE A 125 -3.36 1.28 -6.12
N SER A 126 -4.54 0.88 -6.58
CA SER A 126 -5.78 1.17 -5.85
C SER A 126 -5.80 0.53 -4.46
N PHE A 127 -5.31 -0.71 -4.33
CA PHE A 127 -5.33 -1.41 -3.05
C PHE A 127 -4.42 -0.72 -2.05
N PHE A 128 -3.13 -0.54 -2.35
CA PHE A 128 -2.24 0.09 -1.36
C PHE A 128 -2.65 1.54 -1.07
N THR A 129 -3.16 2.29 -2.05
CA THR A 129 -3.67 3.66 -1.81
C THR A 129 -4.84 3.64 -0.84
N PHE A 130 -5.86 2.81 -1.07
CA PHE A 130 -7.03 2.77 -0.17
C PHE A 130 -6.70 2.18 1.20
N THR A 131 -5.79 1.20 1.28
CA THR A 131 -5.28 0.66 2.54
C THR A 131 -4.56 1.75 3.35
N GLN A 132 -3.75 2.59 2.70
CA GLN A 132 -3.06 3.70 3.37
C GLN A 132 -4.04 4.80 3.83
N ILE A 133 -4.99 5.19 2.99
CA ILE A 133 -6.07 6.13 3.36
C ILE A 133 -6.86 5.59 4.55
N GLY A 134 -7.26 4.32 4.52
CA GLY A 134 -7.96 3.65 5.61
C GLY A 134 -7.16 3.72 6.92
N TYR A 135 -5.86 3.45 6.87
CA TYR A 135 -4.98 3.57 8.02
C TYR A 135 -4.88 5.00 8.58
N LEU A 136 -4.81 6.02 7.71
CA LEU A 136 -4.82 7.41 8.16
C LEU A 136 -6.14 7.81 8.84
N LEU A 137 -7.26 7.32 8.33
CA LEU A 137 -8.58 7.50 8.93
C LEU A 137 -8.67 6.80 10.29
N ASP A 138 -8.20 5.56 10.38
CA ASP A 138 -8.12 4.79 11.63
C ASP A 138 -7.24 5.50 12.67
N CYS A 139 -6.12 6.11 12.25
CA CYS A 139 -5.25 6.92 13.11
C CYS A 139 -6.00 8.12 13.71
N ARG A 140 -6.80 8.82 12.88
CA ARG A 140 -7.61 9.95 13.36
C ARG A 140 -8.75 9.51 14.27
N ALA A 141 -9.37 8.37 13.95
CA ALA A 141 -10.44 7.78 14.76
C ALA A 141 -9.95 7.22 16.11
N GLY A 142 -8.63 7.15 16.32
CA GLY A 142 -8.04 6.60 17.53
C GLY A 142 -8.14 5.07 17.61
N LEU A 143 -8.29 4.39 16.46
CA LEU A 143 -8.45 2.95 16.36
C LEU A 143 -7.11 2.19 16.25
N VAL A 144 -6.02 2.92 15.99
CA VAL A 144 -4.67 2.35 15.82
C VAL A 144 -3.95 2.26 17.16
N ASN A 145 -3.70 1.02 17.60
CA ASN A 145 -3.01 0.71 18.85
C ASN A 145 -1.50 0.47 18.65
N ASP A 146 -1.11 -0.21 17.57
CA ASP A 146 0.29 -0.45 17.21
C ASP A 146 0.79 0.61 16.22
N ARG A 147 1.93 1.22 16.53
CA ARG A 147 2.58 2.28 15.72
C ARG A 147 3.89 1.82 15.13
N SER A 148 4.22 0.53 15.24
CA SER A 148 5.51 0.03 14.81
C SER A 148 5.63 0.14 13.27
N PRO A 149 6.78 0.60 12.76
CA PRO A 149 6.98 0.75 11.32
C PRO A 149 6.93 -0.61 10.61
N LEU A 150 7.41 -1.66 11.28
CA LEU A 150 7.34 -3.02 10.75
C LEU A 150 5.90 -3.47 10.54
N SER A 151 5.05 -3.23 11.53
CA SER A 151 3.63 -3.56 11.48
C SER A 151 2.93 -2.81 10.36
N TYR A 152 3.20 -1.51 10.23
CA TYR A 152 2.65 -0.70 9.16
C TYR A 152 3.10 -1.14 7.75
N VAL A 153 4.40 -1.39 7.56
CA VAL A 153 4.93 -1.91 6.29
C VAL A 153 4.27 -3.24 5.94
N LEU A 154 4.16 -4.16 6.91
CA LEU A 154 3.53 -5.45 6.69
C LEU A 154 2.05 -5.27 6.30
N PHE A 155 1.31 -4.44 7.03
CA PHE A 155 -0.10 -4.15 6.77
C PHE A 155 -0.33 -3.67 5.34
N VAL A 156 0.51 -2.75 4.84
CA VAL A 156 0.37 -2.25 3.46
C VAL A 156 0.83 -3.29 2.44
N THR A 157 1.95 -3.98 2.70
CA THR A 157 2.61 -4.80 1.66
C THR A 157 2.11 -6.22 1.57
N PHE A 158 1.39 -6.73 2.58
CA PHE A 158 1.08 -8.15 2.74
C PHE A 158 0.58 -8.79 1.43
N PHE A 159 1.40 -9.66 0.85
CA PHE A 159 1.18 -10.11 -0.53
C PHE A 159 -0.20 -10.76 -0.79
N PRO A 160 -0.78 -11.59 0.10
CA PRO A 160 -2.11 -12.17 -0.13
C PRO A 160 -3.19 -11.10 -0.30
N HIS A 161 -2.98 -9.94 0.32
CA HIS A 161 -3.94 -8.86 0.36
C HIS A 161 -3.75 -7.84 -0.75
N LEU A 162 -2.50 -7.46 -1.02
CA LEU A 162 -2.15 -6.32 -1.86
C LEU A 162 -2.65 -6.42 -3.32
N ILE A 163 -2.99 -7.62 -3.81
CA ILE A 163 -3.47 -7.83 -5.19
C ILE A 163 -4.90 -8.40 -5.25
N ALA A 164 -5.41 -9.00 -4.17
CA ALA A 164 -6.63 -9.83 -4.25
C ALA A 164 -7.55 -9.80 -3.00
N GLY A 165 -7.26 -8.99 -1.98
CA GLY A 165 -8.07 -8.92 -0.76
C GLY A 165 -9.17 -7.85 -0.79
N PRO A 166 -10.29 -8.01 -0.04
CA PRO A 166 -11.21 -6.91 0.24
C PRO A 166 -10.46 -5.80 0.99
N ILE A 167 -10.84 -4.52 0.93
CA ILE A 167 -10.12 -3.48 1.69
C ILE A 167 -10.29 -3.76 3.20
N LEU A 168 -9.23 -4.23 3.88
CA LEU A 168 -9.26 -4.58 5.31
C LEU A 168 -8.81 -3.41 6.18
N HIS A 169 -9.42 -3.28 7.35
CA HIS A 169 -8.99 -2.33 8.36
C HIS A 169 -7.74 -2.81 9.11
N HIS A 170 -6.91 -1.88 9.58
CA HIS A 170 -5.68 -2.22 10.30
C HIS A 170 -5.94 -3.09 11.54
N LYS A 171 -7.02 -2.80 12.25
CA LYS A 171 -7.49 -3.55 13.42
C LYS A 171 -7.87 -5.00 13.13
N GLU A 172 -8.22 -5.33 11.89
CA GLU A 172 -8.58 -6.70 11.49
C GLU A 172 -7.35 -7.55 11.19
N MET A 173 -6.23 -6.91 10.82
CA MET A 173 -4.97 -7.60 10.52
C MET A 173 -4.01 -7.68 11.70
N MET A 174 -4.08 -6.75 12.65
CA MET A 174 -3.10 -6.62 13.73
C MET A 174 -3.79 -6.81 15.10
N PRO A 175 -3.25 -7.69 15.97
CA PRO A 175 -3.80 -7.93 17.30
C PRO A 175 -3.65 -6.71 18.24
#